data_AF-A0A975T1J3-F1
#
_entry.id   AF-A0A975T1J3-F1
#
_cell.length_a   1.000
_cell.length_b   1.000
_cell.length_c   1.000
_cell.angle_alpha   90.00
_cell.angle_beta   90.00
_cell.angle_gamma   90.00
#
_symmetry.space_group_name_H-M   'P 1'
#
loop_
_entity.id
_entity.type
_entity.pdbx_description
1 polymer ?
#
loop_
_entity_poly.entity_id
_entity_poly.type
_entity_poly.pdbx_seq_one_letter_code
_entity_poly.pdbx_strand_id
1 'polypeptide(L)'
;MVPYPFFPAGIHECVYLATGASVVVAVLHGIRRHGPRPTTPWYLIAAAYACYVVGDALSYVDLSQAPGVLAWASDLAYLAYYPLVTAALVILMRIRKLGRAAAWPDAAIWTVGAGIVLWELVLEGAALPTRVGIDWFTSVAYPVMDLVLLLLVVRTLTGVILENVAYLLLASGLVAQLVADVCFLGDFLGAGYVDGGALDLGWLVSYVLVGAAALHPSLGRSIDVSLEPSSHPLGRWRIPLLLVPAMVGPGMLSSCCSPVLRGRTSRAWRSPPPPSW
;
A
#
# COMPACT_ATOMS: atom_id res chain seq x y z
N MET A 1 0.40 -22.44 3.73
CA MET A 1 1.76 -23.00 3.89
C MET A 1 2.61 -21.88 4.48
N VAL A 2 3.04 -21.99 5.73
CA VAL A 2 3.91 -21.00 6.40
C VAL A 2 5.28 -21.03 5.68
N PRO A 3 5.84 -19.92 5.16
CA PRO A 3 7.10 -19.94 4.41
C PRO A 3 8.31 -20.37 5.25
N TYR A 4 8.20 -20.32 6.57
CA TYR A 4 9.26 -20.71 7.51
C TYR A 4 8.76 -21.75 8.54
N PRO A 5 8.44 -22.99 8.14
CA PRO A 5 7.88 -24.01 9.04
C PRO A 5 8.87 -24.53 10.10
N PHE A 6 10.09 -23.97 10.18
CA PHE A 6 11.21 -24.51 10.95
C PHE A 6 11.41 -23.89 12.34
N PHE A 7 10.73 -22.79 12.69
CA PHE A 7 10.87 -22.21 14.02
C PHE A 7 9.66 -22.52 14.92
N PRO A 8 9.88 -22.80 16.21
CA PRO A 8 8.84 -22.89 17.23
C PRO A 8 7.95 -21.63 17.29
N ALA A 9 6.69 -21.80 17.69
CA ALA A 9 5.76 -20.69 17.94
C ALA A 9 6.39 -19.63 18.87
N GLY A 10 6.26 -18.35 18.52
CA GLY A 10 6.87 -17.20 19.20
C GLY A 10 8.24 -16.76 18.66
N ILE A 11 9.05 -17.65 18.07
CA ILE A 11 10.31 -17.25 17.43
C ILE A 11 10.03 -16.52 16.10
N HIS A 12 8.97 -16.91 15.39
CA HIS A 12 8.54 -16.22 14.15
C HIS A 12 8.21 -14.75 14.40
N GLU A 13 7.38 -14.47 15.41
CA GLU A 13 6.99 -13.11 15.80
C GLU A 13 8.21 -12.28 16.18
N CYS A 14 9.11 -12.85 16.98
CA CYS A 14 10.36 -12.20 17.36
C CYS A 14 11.25 -11.88 16.15
N VAL A 15 11.38 -12.80 15.20
CA VAL A 15 12.15 -12.58 13.96
C VAL A 15 11.49 -11.51 13.09
N TYR A 16 10.16 -11.55 12.97
CA TYR A 16 9.39 -10.58 12.20
C TYR A 16 9.54 -9.16 12.79
N LEU A 17 9.29 -9.01 14.10
CA LEU A 17 9.46 -7.76 14.82
C LEU A 17 10.91 -7.27 14.82
N ALA A 18 11.89 -8.17 14.96
CA ALA A 18 13.30 -7.80 14.85
C ALA A 18 13.63 -7.29 13.45
N THR A 19 13.06 -7.88 12.40
CA THR A 19 13.23 -7.43 11.02
C THR A 19 12.61 -6.06 10.82
N GLY A 20 11.39 -5.84 11.32
CA GLY A 20 10.76 -4.52 11.32
C GLY A 20 11.57 -3.47 12.12
N ALA A 21 12.02 -3.80 13.33
CA ALA A 21 12.86 -2.90 14.12
C ALA A 21 14.19 -2.58 13.42
N SER A 22 14.73 -3.54 12.65
CA SER A 22 15.96 -3.34 11.90
C SER A 22 15.84 -2.26 10.83
N VAL A 23 14.66 -2.06 10.22
CA VAL A 23 14.48 -0.97 9.23
C VAL A 23 14.60 0.39 9.89
N VAL A 24 14.06 0.56 11.10
CA VAL A 24 14.20 1.82 11.86
C VAL A 24 15.67 2.11 12.15
N VAL A 25 16.40 1.10 12.62
CA VAL A 25 17.84 1.22 12.90
C VAL A 25 18.62 1.52 11.62
N ALA A 26 18.31 0.83 10.51
CA ALA A 26 18.93 1.05 9.22
C ALA A 26 18.70 2.47 8.70
N VAL A 27 17.49 3.01 8.86
CA VAL A 27 17.17 4.39 8.48
C VAL A 27 17.96 5.39 9.32
N LEU A 28 17.95 5.25 10.65
CA LEU A 28 18.70 6.14 11.54
C LEU A 28 20.22 6.06 11.30
N HIS A 29 20.75 4.87 11.05
CA HIS A 29 22.15 4.67 10.68
C HIS A 29 22.46 5.30 9.31
N GLY A 30 21.59 5.11 8.32
CA GLY A 30 21.69 5.69 6.99
C GLY A 30 21.73 7.22 7.02
N ILE A 31 20.89 7.85 7.84
CA ILE A 31 20.91 9.29 8.08
C ILE A 31 22.27 9.74 8.60
N ARG A 32 22.83 9.05 9.61
CA ARG A 32 24.13 9.40 10.20
C ARG A 32 25.29 9.17 9.24
N ARG A 33 25.27 8.07 8.49
CA ARG A 33 26.36 7.65 7.60
C ARG A 33 26.43 8.46 6.32
N HIS A 34 25.28 8.74 5.71
CA HIS A 34 25.21 9.39 4.40
C HIS A 34 24.79 10.85 4.47
N GLY A 35 24.23 11.31 5.58
CA GLY A 35 23.91 12.73 5.82
C GLY A 35 22.98 13.35 4.77
N PRO A 36 21.82 12.74 4.44
CA PRO A 36 20.90 13.29 3.44
C PRO A 36 20.47 14.70 3.81
N ARG A 37 20.41 15.60 2.83
CA ARG A 37 19.93 16.98 3.03
C ARG A 37 18.65 17.22 2.23
N PRO A 38 17.52 17.51 2.90
CA PRO A 38 17.30 17.54 4.35
C PRO A 38 17.10 16.15 4.96
N THR A 39 17.36 16.04 6.26
CA THR A 39 17.19 14.81 7.06
C THR A 39 15.74 14.57 7.50
N THR A 40 14.91 15.62 7.56
CA THR A 40 13.54 15.56 8.09
C THR A 40 12.67 14.45 7.48
N PRO A 41 12.62 14.25 6.15
CA PRO A 41 11.82 13.15 5.57
C PRO A 41 12.23 11.77 6.06
N TRP A 42 13.53 11.56 6.30
CA TRP A 42 14.05 10.27 6.72
C TRP A 42 13.78 9.99 8.20
N TYR A 43 13.77 11.01 9.05
CA TYR A 43 13.28 10.86 10.43
C TYR A 43 11.78 10.56 10.48
N LEU A 44 10.98 11.17 9.59
CA LEU A 44 9.56 10.83 9.47
C LEU A 44 9.35 9.40 8.97
N ILE A 45 10.15 8.91 8.03
CA ILE A 45 10.14 7.50 7.59
C ILE A 45 10.51 6.58 8.76
N ALA A 46 11.56 6.89 9.52
CA ALA A 46 11.94 6.09 10.69
C ALA A 46 10.82 6.05 11.75
N ALA A 47 10.18 7.19 12.01
CA ALA A 47 9.04 7.27 12.92
C ALA A 47 7.83 6.48 12.40
N ALA A 48 7.53 6.56 11.09
CA ALA A 48 6.44 5.82 10.47
C ALA A 48 6.64 4.30 10.66
N TYR A 49 7.81 3.77 10.29
CA TYR A 49 8.09 2.34 10.45
C TYR A 49 8.19 1.92 11.92
N ALA A 50 8.60 2.81 12.84
CA ALA A 50 8.52 2.54 14.27
C ALA A 50 7.07 2.38 14.75
N CYS A 51 6.16 3.25 14.29
CA CYS A 51 4.72 3.11 14.56
C CYS A 51 4.17 1.79 13.99
N TYR A 52 4.58 1.41 12.77
CA TYR A 52 4.14 0.16 12.15
C TYR A 52 4.59 -1.07 12.95
N VAL A 53 5.87 -1.11 13.38
CA VAL A 53 6.42 -2.20 14.22
C VAL A 53 5.74 -2.26 15.59
N VAL A 54 5.40 -1.11 16.18
CA VAL A 54 4.60 -1.06 17.41
C VAL A 54 3.20 -1.61 17.17
N GLY A 55 2.59 -1.32 16.02
CA GLY A 55 1.32 -1.92 15.59
C GLY A 55 1.40 -3.44 15.54
N ASP A 56 2.42 -3.98 14.88
CA ASP A 56 2.68 -5.42 14.80
C ASP A 56 2.82 -6.04 16.19
N ALA A 57 3.63 -5.43 17.06
CA ALA A 57 3.84 -5.93 18.41
C ALA A 57 2.55 -5.94 19.25
N LEU A 58 1.75 -4.87 19.15
CA LEU A 58 0.46 -4.78 19.84
C LEU A 58 -0.54 -5.80 19.29
N SER A 59 -0.55 -6.02 17.96
CA SER A 59 -1.39 -7.02 17.31
C SER A 59 -1.05 -8.44 17.77
N TYR A 60 0.24 -8.80 17.84
CA TYR A 60 0.65 -10.11 18.35
C TYR A 60 0.27 -10.31 19.83
N VAL A 61 0.40 -9.27 20.67
CA VAL A 61 -0.04 -9.33 22.07
C VAL A 61 -1.56 -9.46 22.16
N ASP A 62 -2.32 -8.74 21.33
CA ASP A 62 -3.78 -8.86 21.25
C ASP A 62 -4.19 -10.30 20.93
N LEU A 63 -3.67 -10.85 19.84
CA LEU A 63 -3.99 -12.21 19.37
C LEU A 63 -3.64 -13.30 20.38
N SER A 64 -2.51 -13.14 21.09
CA SER A 64 -2.00 -14.19 21.99
C SER A 64 -2.48 -14.08 23.44
N GLN A 65 -2.72 -12.86 23.96
CA GLN A 65 -2.97 -12.63 25.39
C GLN A 65 -4.32 -11.97 25.68
N ALA A 66 -4.84 -11.14 24.78
CA ALA A 66 -6.04 -10.35 25.07
C ALA A 66 -6.89 -10.08 23.81
N PRO A 67 -7.45 -11.13 23.17
CA PRO A 67 -8.08 -11.00 21.85
C PRO A 67 -9.17 -9.92 21.81
N GLY A 68 -8.97 -8.91 20.96
CA GLY A 68 -9.89 -7.79 20.75
C GLY A 68 -9.79 -6.65 21.77
N VAL A 69 -8.90 -6.71 22.77
CA VAL A 69 -8.78 -5.69 23.83
C VAL A 69 -7.81 -4.58 23.44
N LEU A 70 -6.74 -4.91 22.72
CA LEU A 70 -5.68 -4.03 22.25
C LEU A 70 -5.78 -3.72 20.75
N ALA A 71 -6.77 -4.27 20.04
CA ALA A 71 -7.01 -4.00 18.61
C ALA A 71 -7.04 -2.50 18.26
N TRP A 72 -7.69 -1.68 19.09
CA TRP A 72 -7.72 -0.22 18.89
C TRP A 72 -6.34 0.44 19.03
N ALA A 73 -5.46 -0.13 19.85
CA ALA A 73 -4.12 0.40 20.09
C ALA A 73 -3.17 0.03 18.95
N SER A 74 -3.25 -1.20 18.43
CA SER A 74 -2.55 -1.58 17.20
C SER A 74 -3.04 -0.73 16.02
N ASP A 75 -4.36 -0.53 15.90
CA ASP A 75 -4.94 0.30 14.84
C ASP A 75 -4.44 1.74 14.89
N LEU A 76 -4.37 2.33 16.08
CA LEU A 76 -3.84 3.68 16.24
C LEU A 76 -2.37 3.77 15.79
N ALA A 77 -1.56 2.76 16.08
CA ALA A 77 -0.16 2.70 15.69
C ALA A 77 0.00 2.54 14.16
N TYR A 78 -0.76 1.64 13.54
CA TYR A 78 -0.78 1.50 12.08
C TYR A 78 -1.32 2.77 11.38
N LEU A 79 -2.38 3.39 11.89
CA LEU A 79 -2.91 4.62 11.30
C LEU A 79 -1.92 5.79 11.43
N ALA A 80 -1.07 5.82 12.46
CA ALA A 80 -0.02 6.83 12.60
C ALA A 80 1.10 6.71 11.56
N TYR A 81 1.34 5.52 10.99
CA TYR A 81 2.32 5.32 9.91
C TYR A 81 2.00 6.20 8.69
N TYR A 82 0.73 6.25 8.28
CA TYR A 82 0.30 6.94 7.07
C TYR A 82 0.57 8.45 7.02
N PRO A 83 0.18 9.28 8.01
CA PRO A 83 0.47 10.70 7.98
C PRO A 83 1.98 10.98 8.04
N LEU A 84 2.75 10.15 8.74
CA LEU A 84 4.21 10.29 8.84
C LEU A 84 4.90 10.02 7.49
N VAL A 85 4.58 8.91 6.83
CA VAL A 85 5.16 8.58 5.52
C VAL A 85 4.67 9.55 4.44
N THR A 86 3.39 9.96 4.51
CA THR A 86 2.82 10.98 3.62
C THR A 86 3.54 12.31 3.76
N ALA A 87 3.77 12.78 5.00
CA ALA A 87 4.51 14.01 5.25
C ALA A 87 5.95 13.91 4.72
N ALA A 88 6.62 12.78 4.90
CA ALA A 88 7.95 12.53 4.36
C ALA A 88 7.99 12.68 2.83
N LEU A 89 7.05 12.02 2.13
CA LEU A 89 6.95 12.09 0.67
C LEU A 89 6.61 13.50 0.18
N VAL A 90 5.66 14.18 0.83
CA VAL A 90 5.28 15.56 0.47
C VAL A 90 6.46 16.51 0.62
N ILE A 91 7.20 16.43 1.73
CA ILE A 91 8.40 17.25 1.94
C ILE A 91 9.43 16.96 0.84
N LEU A 92 9.70 15.67 0.57
CA LEU A 92 10.65 15.26 -0.47
C LEU A 92 10.27 15.79 -1.87
N MET A 93 8.99 15.71 -2.22
CA MET A 93 8.47 16.24 -3.50
C MET A 93 8.66 17.75 -3.59
N ARG A 94 8.38 18.49 -2.51
CA ARG A 94 8.53 19.96 -2.46
C ARG A 94 9.99 20.37 -2.67
N ILE A 95 10.92 19.74 -1.95
CA ILE A 95 12.36 20.05 -2.03
C ILE A 95 12.88 19.81 -3.45
N ARG A 96 12.43 18.73 -4.09
CA ARG A 96 12.86 18.36 -5.44
C ARG A 96 12.14 19.10 -6.56
N LYS A 97 11.26 20.05 -6.22
CA LYS A 97 10.38 20.75 -7.17
C LYS A 97 9.62 19.77 -8.07
N LEU A 98 9.28 18.60 -7.53
CA LEU A 98 8.46 17.59 -8.20
C LEU A 98 6.99 18.01 -8.18
N GLY A 99 6.62 19.29 -8.12
CA GLY A 99 5.23 19.77 -8.06
C GLY A 99 4.56 19.98 -9.43
N ARG A 100 5.20 19.60 -10.54
CA ARG A 100 4.70 19.85 -11.91
C ARG A 100 3.30 19.26 -12.12
N ALA A 101 2.39 20.06 -12.67
CA ALA A 101 0.99 19.68 -12.96
C ALA A 101 0.89 18.43 -13.85
N ALA A 102 1.82 18.27 -14.81
CA ALA A 102 1.79 17.23 -15.83
C ALA A 102 1.96 15.78 -15.32
N ALA A 103 2.46 15.56 -14.10
CA ALA A 103 2.66 14.22 -13.54
C ALA A 103 1.53 13.76 -12.60
N TRP A 104 0.58 14.65 -12.28
CA TRP A 104 -0.59 14.30 -11.47
C TRP A 104 -1.63 13.43 -12.20
N PRO A 105 -1.88 13.60 -13.52
CA PRO A 105 -2.80 12.72 -14.24
C PRO A 105 -2.40 11.24 -14.18
N ASP A 106 -1.11 10.92 -14.33
CA ASP A 106 -0.64 9.54 -14.30
C ASP A 106 -0.90 8.90 -12.92
N ALA A 107 -0.56 9.63 -11.85
CA ALA A 107 -0.83 9.19 -10.50
C ALA A 107 -2.32 9.07 -10.21
N ALA A 108 -3.14 9.99 -10.73
CA ALA A 108 -4.60 9.93 -10.61
C ALA A 108 -5.19 8.72 -11.32
N ILE A 109 -4.71 8.37 -12.52
CA ILE A 109 -5.18 7.18 -13.26
C ILE A 109 -4.92 5.91 -12.44
N TRP A 110 -3.72 5.75 -11.89
CA TRP A 110 -3.40 4.61 -11.02
C TRP A 110 -4.26 4.58 -9.76
N THR A 111 -4.43 5.73 -9.10
CA THR A 111 -5.21 5.84 -7.86
C THR A 111 -6.69 5.56 -8.09
N VAL A 112 -7.27 6.06 -9.18
CA VAL A 112 -8.67 5.80 -9.55
C VAL A 112 -8.86 4.33 -9.91
N GLY A 113 -7.95 3.74 -10.70
CA GLY A 113 -7.99 2.31 -11.03
C GLY A 113 -7.95 1.43 -9.77
N ALA A 114 -7.02 1.71 -8.85
CA ALA A 114 -6.95 1.00 -7.56
C ALA A 114 -8.18 1.25 -6.69
N GLY A 115 -8.71 2.48 -6.68
CA GLY A 115 -9.91 2.83 -5.93
C GLY A 115 -11.16 2.06 -6.38
N ILE A 116 -11.26 1.74 -7.68
CA ILE A 116 -12.33 0.88 -8.21
C ILE A 116 -12.17 -0.56 -7.69
N VAL A 117 -10.94 -1.11 -7.69
CA VAL A 117 -10.70 -2.46 -7.12
C VAL A 117 -11.02 -2.49 -5.62
N LEU A 118 -10.55 -1.48 -4.88
CA LEU A 118 -10.80 -1.38 -3.44
C LEU A 118 -12.29 -1.21 -3.14
N TRP A 119 -13.02 -0.43 -3.94
CA TRP A 119 -14.47 -0.28 -3.80
C TRP A 119 -15.18 -1.63 -3.87
N GLU A 120 -14.77 -2.47 -4.82
CA GLU A 120 -15.36 -3.78 -5.07
C GLU A 120 -15.03 -4.77 -3.94
N LEU A 121 -13.78 -4.76 -3.46
CA LEU A 121 -13.38 -5.57 -2.30
C LEU A 121 -14.13 -5.14 -1.03
N VAL A 122 -14.28 -3.83 -0.79
CA VAL A 122 -14.82 -3.32 0.49
C VAL A 122 -16.34 -3.31 0.52
N LEU A 123 -16.99 -2.78 -0.53
CA LEU A 123 -18.43 -2.50 -0.53
C LEU A 123 -19.25 -3.62 -1.16
N GLU A 124 -18.84 -4.16 -2.31
CA GLU A 124 -19.52 -5.34 -2.87
C GLU A 124 -19.20 -6.59 -2.04
N GLY A 125 -17.98 -6.71 -1.53
CA GLY A 125 -17.56 -7.79 -0.63
C GLY A 125 -18.22 -7.79 0.76
N ALA A 126 -19.07 -6.80 1.08
CA ALA A 126 -19.71 -6.64 2.41
C ALA A 126 -18.71 -6.63 3.59
N ALA A 127 -17.49 -6.14 3.36
CA ALA A 127 -16.42 -6.07 4.36
C ALA A 127 -16.72 -5.09 5.51
N LEU A 128 -17.65 -4.16 5.29
CA LEU A 128 -17.96 -3.12 6.26
C LEU A 128 -18.84 -3.64 7.42
N PRO A 129 -18.45 -3.37 8.68
CA PRO A 129 -19.30 -3.66 9.83
C PRO A 129 -20.68 -3.01 9.71
N THR A 130 -21.72 -3.71 10.18
CA THR A 130 -23.11 -3.21 10.13
C THR A 130 -23.38 -2.02 11.06
N ARG A 131 -22.54 -1.84 12.09
CA ARG A 131 -22.63 -0.73 13.03
C ARG A 131 -21.49 0.26 12.79
N VAL A 132 -21.84 1.53 12.73
CA VAL A 132 -20.87 2.62 12.70
C VAL A 132 -20.18 2.69 14.07
N GLY A 133 -18.86 2.47 14.08
CA GLY A 133 -18.01 2.39 15.26
C GLY A 133 -16.54 2.45 14.88
N ILE A 134 -15.64 2.13 15.81
CA ILE A 134 -14.19 2.15 15.56
C ILE A 134 -13.81 1.18 14.44
N ASP A 135 -14.31 -0.06 14.48
CA ASP A 135 -14.03 -1.09 13.47
C ASP A 135 -14.50 -0.67 12.06
N TRP A 136 -15.65 0.02 11.98
CA TRP A 136 -16.12 0.57 10.71
C TRP A 136 -15.19 1.67 10.21
N PHE A 137 -14.77 2.56 11.11
CA PHE A 137 -13.87 3.66 10.77
C PHE A 137 -12.53 3.13 10.27
N THR A 138 -11.92 2.15 10.95
CA THR A 138 -10.64 1.57 10.55
C THR A 138 -10.76 0.82 9.23
N SER A 139 -11.85 0.07 9.02
CA SER A 139 -12.15 -0.62 7.74
C SER A 139 -12.21 0.33 6.53
N VAL A 140 -12.62 1.58 6.73
CA VAL A 140 -12.63 2.61 5.67
C VAL A 140 -11.32 3.40 5.64
N ALA A 141 -10.72 3.68 6.78
CA ALA A 141 -9.52 4.50 6.89
C ALA A 141 -8.33 3.85 6.19
N TYR A 142 -8.08 2.54 6.39
CA TYR A 142 -6.93 1.86 5.78
C TYR A 142 -6.94 1.96 4.24
N PRO A 143 -8.00 1.52 3.52
CA PRO A 143 -8.03 1.64 2.06
C PRO A 143 -7.91 3.07 1.55
N VAL A 144 -8.52 4.04 2.24
CA VAL A 144 -8.43 5.46 1.85
C VAL A 144 -7.01 5.98 2.01
N MET A 145 -6.35 5.67 3.11
CA MET A 145 -4.98 6.10 3.36
C MET A 145 -3.98 5.39 2.44
N ASP A 146 -4.24 4.13 2.06
CA ASP A 146 -3.49 3.41 1.03
C ASP A 146 -3.60 4.08 -0.33
N LEU A 147 -4.80 4.54 -0.72
CA LEU A 147 -4.98 5.30 -1.97
C LEU A 147 -4.23 6.63 -1.96
N VAL A 148 -4.25 7.34 -0.84
CA VAL A 148 -3.47 8.58 -0.69
C VAL A 148 -1.98 8.27 -0.81
N LEU A 149 -1.50 7.22 -0.16
CA LEU A 149 -0.10 6.81 -0.24
C LEU A 149 0.28 6.36 -1.65
N LEU A 150 -0.55 5.56 -2.31
CA LEU A 150 -0.37 5.14 -3.71
C LEU A 150 -0.26 6.34 -4.64
N LEU A 151 -1.17 7.30 -4.52
CA LEU A 151 -1.14 8.54 -5.30
C LEU A 151 0.23 9.22 -5.17
N LEU A 152 0.72 9.38 -3.94
CA LEU A 152 1.99 10.03 -3.67
C LEU A 152 3.18 9.22 -4.13
N VAL A 153 3.16 7.89 -3.99
CA VAL A 153 4.23 7.00 -4.44
C VAL A 153 4.32 6.99 -5.97
N VAL A 154 3.21 6.80 -6.68
CA VAL A 154 3.20 6.87 -8.16
C VAL A 154 3.61 8.27 -8.63
N ARG A 155 3.15 9.31 -7.94
CA ARG A 155 3.54 10.69 -8.25
C ARG A 155 5.03 10.95 -8.03
N THR A 156 5.63 10.26 -7.07
CA THR A 156 7.06 10.31 -6.74
C THR A 156 7.86 9.53 -7.80
N LEU A 157 7.40 8.34 -8.18
CA LEU A 157 8.02 7.47 -9.20
C LEU A 157 8.01 8.07 -10.63
N THR A 158 6.98 8.84 -10.98
CA THR A 158 6.85 9.45 -12.32
C THR A 158 7.75 10.68 -12.54
N GLY A 159 8.57 11.06 -11.55
CA GLY A 159 9.50 12.19 -11.60
C GLY A 159 10.99 11.79 -11.73
N VAL A 160 11.88 12.75 -11.44
CA VAL A 160 13.37 12.68 -11.46
C VAL A 160 13.96 11.64 -10.48
N ILE A 161 13.13 10.75 -9.90
CA ILE A 161 13.53 9.77 -8.90
C ILE A 161 14.21 8.54 -9.49
N LEU A 162 14.01 8.26 -10.79
CA LEU A 162 14.72 7.19 -11.50
C LEU A 162 16.25 7.34 -11.48
N GLU A 163 16.77 8.54 -11.25
CA GLU A 163 18.21 8.80 -11.26
C GLU A 163 18.88 8.54 -9.89
N ASN A 164 18.11 8.33 -8.83
CA ASN A 164 18.66 8.04 -7.49
C ASN A 164 18.12 6.73 -6.92
N VAL A 165 19.00 5.72 -6.92
CA VAL A 165 18.72 4.34 -6.47
C VAL A 165 18.10 4.27 -5.07
N ALA A 166 18.57 5.07 -4.11
CA ALA A 166 17.99 5.11 -2.77
C ALA A 166 16.48 5.43 -2.79
N TYR A 167 16.06 6.36 -3.64
CA TYR A 167 14.66 6.77 -3.72
C TYR A 167 13.83 5.81 -4.55
N LEU A 168 14.44 5.09 -5.51
CA LEU A 168 13.80 3.97 -6.16
C LEU A 168 13.53 2.83 -5.19
N LEU A 169 14.54 2.44 -4.39
CA LEU A 169 14.39 1.42 -3.36
C LEU A 169 13.29 1.81 -2.36
N LEU A 170 13.26 3.07 -1.92
CA LEU A 170 12.21 3.58 -1.02
C LEU A 170 10.83 3.43 -1.67
N ALA A 171 10.67 3.91 -2.90
CA ALA A 171 9.40 3.83 -3.59
C ALA A 171 8.97 2.38 -3.87
N SER A 172 9.91 1.50 -4.26
CA SER A 172 9.65 0.07 -4.42
C SER A 172 9.23 -0.60 -3.11
N GLY A 173 9.84 -0.22 -1.99
CA GLY A 173 9.43 -0.70 -0.66
C GLY A 173 8.01 -0.27 -0.29
N LEU A 174 7.65 0.99 -0.58
CA LEU A 174 6.29 1.49 -0.36
C LEU A 174 5.26 0.83 -1.30
N VAL A 175 5.64 0.51 -2.55
CA VAL A 175 4.78 -0.29 -3.44
C VAL A 175 4.60 -1.71 -2.89
N ALA A 176 5.67 -2.36 -2.42
CA ALA A 176 5.57 -3.69 -1.83
C ALA A 176 4.63 -3.71 -0.59
N GLN A 177 4.72 -2.67 0.23
CA GLN A 177 3.81 -2.43 1.36
C GLN A 177 2.35 -2.38 0.90
N LEU A 178 2.03 -1.47 -0.04
CA LEU A 178 0.67 -1.30 -0.56
C LEU A 178 0.11 -2.57 -1.20
N VAL A 179 0.96 -3.33 -1.92
CA VAL A 179 0.56 -4.60 -2.52
C VAL A 179 0.25 -5.63 -1.43
N ALA A 180 1.05 -5.71 -0.38
CA ALA A 180 0.80 -6.58 0.76
C ALA A 180 -0.51 -6.20 1.48
N ASP A 181 -0.78 -4.90 1.68
CA ASP A 181 -2.00 -4.39 2.33
C ASP A 181 -3.25 -4.74 1.49
N VAL A 182 -3.20 -4.61 0.17
CA VAL A 182 -4.30 -5.01 -0.73
C VAL A 182 -4.51 -6.53 -0.73
N CYS A 183 -3.43 -7.32 -0.77
CA CYS A 183 -3.53 -8.77 -0.69
C CYS A 183 -4.07 -9.24 0.66
N PHE A 184 -3.69 -8.58 1.76
CA PHE A 184 -4.23 -8.81 3.09
C PHE A 184 -5.74 -8.59 3.13
N LEU A 185 -6.21 -7.48 2.57
CA LEU A 185 -7.64 -7.21 2.46
C LEU A 185 -8.36 -8.32 1.68
N GLY A 186 -7.77 -8.80 0.58
CA GLY A 186 -8.33 -9.92 -0.21
C GLY A 186 -8.39 -11.24 0.57
N ASP A 187 -7.30 -11.61 1.25
CA ASP A 187 -7.22 -12.85 2.04
C ASP A 187 -8.15 -12.80 3.27
N PHE A 188 -8.27 -11.61 3.89
CA PHE A 188 -9.21 -11.36 4.99
C PHE A 188 -10.66 -11.64 4.58
N LEU A 189 -11.03 -11.33 3.33
CA LEU A 189 -12.38 -11.56 2.79
C LEU A 189 -12.59 -12.99 2.25
N GLY A 190 -11.50 -13.71 1.95
CA GLY A 190 -11.53 -15.01 1.30
C GLY A 190 -11.26 -16.18 2.24
N ALA A 191 -10.08 -16.78 2.08
CA ALA A 191 -9.68 -18.01 2.79
C ALA A 191 -9.27 -17.78 4.26
N GLY A 192 -9.20 -16.52 4.70
CA GLY A 192 -8.66 -16.11 5.98
C GLY A 192 -7.16 -15.87 5.91
N TYR A 193 -6.72 -14.77 6.52
CA TYR A 193 -5.31 -14.49 6.70
C TYR A 193 -4.68 -15.49 7.69
N VAL A 194 -3.45 -15.93 7.40
CA VAL A 194 -2.69 -16.85 8.24
C VAL A 194 -1.37 -16.17 8.61
N ASP A 195 -1.20 -15.88 9.90
CA ASP A 195 0.05 -15.34 10.45
C ASP A 195 1.26 -16.19 10.09
N GLY A 196 2.37 -15.53 9.76
CA GLY A 196 3.56 -16.21 9.26
C GLY A 196 3.34 -16.77 7.85
N GLY A 197 2.38 -16.24 7.10
CA GLY A 197 2.02 -16.70 5.76
C GLY A 197 2.96 -16.22 4.67
N ALA A 198 2.68 -16.62 3.42
CA ALA A 198 3.43 -16.09 2.26
C ALA A 198 3.21 -14.59 2.07
N LEU A 199 2.09 -14.06 2.56
CA LEU A 199 1.75 -12.65 2.51
C LEU A 199 2.71 -11.79 3.34
N ASP A 200 3.18 -12.29 4.47
CA ASP A 200 4.14 -11.61 5.36
C ASP A 200 5.44 -11.24 4.64
N LEU A 201 5.81 -12.01 3.59
CA LEU A 201 6.96 -11.70 2.76
C LEU A 201 6.81 -10.34 2.05
N GLY A 202 5.60 -9.89 1.75
CA GLY A 202 5.35 -8.59 1.14
C GLY A 202 5.79 -7.43 2.03
N TRP A 203 5.39 -7.45 3.30
CA TRP A 203 5.82 -6.46 4.29
C TRP A 203 7.32 -6.58 4.61
N LEU A 204 7.85 -7.80 4.72
CA LEU A 204 9.29 -8.01 4.90
C LEU A 204 10.12 -7.46 3.74
N VAL A 205 9.66 -7.64 2.50
CA VAL A 205 10.27 -7.03 1.31
C VAL A 205 10.24 -5.51 1.41
N SER A 206 9.14 -4.92 1.90
CA SER A 206 9.08 -3.48 2.18
C SER A 206 10.19 -3.05 3.15
N TYR A 207 10.30 -3.73 4.30
CA TYR A 207 11.30 -3.43 5.33
C TYR A 207 12.72 -3.50 4.77
N VAL A 208 13.04 -4.53 4.00
CA VAL A 208 14.35 -4.70 3.37
C VAL A 208 14.63 -3.59 2.36
N LEU A 209 13.68 -3.27 1.49
CA LEU A 209 13.86 -2.24 0.46
C LEU A 209 14.00 -0.85 1.05
N VAL A 210 13.23 -0.50 2.08
CA VAL A 210 13.35 0.80 2.77
C VAL A 210 14.63 0.88 3.60
N GLY A 211 15.04 -0.21 4.25
CA GLY A 211 16.33 -0.26 4.94
C GLY A 211 17.49 -0.10 3.96
N ALA A 212 17.44 -0.81 2.84
CA ALA A 212 18.42 -0.70 1.76
C ALA A 212 18.46 0.70 1.16
N ALA A 213 17.29 1.33 0.95
CA ALA A 213 17.19 2.71 0.50
C ALA A 213 17.98 3.67 1.38
N ALA A 214 17.82 3.55 2.70
CA ALA A 214 18.50 4.42 3.64
C ALA A 214 20.01 4.12 3.77
N LEU A 215 20.41 2.87 3.58
CA LEU A 215 21.81 2.47 3.64
C LEU A 215 22.56 2.65 2.32
N HIS A 216 21.85 2.95 1.23
CA HIS A 216 22.45 3.08 -0.09
C HIS A 216 23.30 4.37 -0.21
N PRO A 217 24.53 4.31 -0.77
CA PRO A 217 25.42 5.48 -0.88
C PRO A 217 24.86 6.67 -1.66
N SER A 218 23.86 6.45 -2.52
CA SER A 218 23.22 7.54 -3.26
C SER A 218 22.31 8.43 -2.41
N LEU A 219 22.01 8.03 -1.16
CA LEU A 219 21.21 8.83 -0.23
C LEU A 219 21.86 10.19 0.08
N GLY A 220 23.17 10.20 0.28
CA GLY A 220 23.95 11.40 0.63
C GLY A 220 24.33 12.28 -0.55
N ARG A 221 24.09 11.82 -1.79
CA ARG A 221 24.44 12.59 -2.97
C ARG A 221 23.49 13.78 -3.10
N SER A 222 24.06 14.98 -3.12
CA SER A 222 23.37 16.19 -3.54
C SER A 222 22.84 15.97 -4.95
N ILE A 223 21.53 15.91 -5.08
CA ILE A 223 20.88 15.81 -6.39
C ILE A 223 20.93 17.22 -6.96
N ASP A 224 21.79 17.42 -7.96
CA ASP A 224 21.83 18.65 -8.71
C ASP A 224 20.45 18.86 -9.36
N VAL A 225 19.76 19.91 -8.93
CA VAL A 225 18.46 20.35 -9.45
C VAL A 225 18.60 20.88 -10.90
N SER A 226 19.82 20.90 -11.42
CA SER A 226 20.26 21.54 -12.66
C SER A 226 20.09 20.69 -13.92
N LEU A 227 19.77 19.40 -13.79
CA LEU A 227 19.43 18.60 -14.96
C LEU A 227 18.01 18.95 -15.40
N GLU A 228 17.90 19.70 -16.49
CA GLU A 228 16.70 19.75 -17.34
C GLU A 228 16.17 18.30 -17.46
N PRO A 229 14.98 17.99 -16.90
CA PRO A 229 14.47 16.64 -16.91
C PRO A 229 14.39 16.16 -18.35
N SER A 230 15.13 15.10 -18.67
CA SER A 230 14.97 14.39 -19.92
C SER A 230 13.48 14.04 -20.11
N SER A 231 13.02 14.19 -21.35
CA SER A 231 11.63 13.96 -21.77
C SER A 231 11.08 12.66 -21.17
N HIS A 232 9.96 12.78 -20.44
CA HIS A 232 9.18 11.72 -19.78
C HIS A 232 9.99 10.46 -19.35
N PRO A 233 10.31 10.27 -18.06
CA PRO A 233 11.15 9.15 -17.58
C PRO A 233 10.67 7.74 -17.98
N LEU A 234 9.38 7.58 -18.27
CA LEU A 234 8.77 6.31 -18.69
C LEU A 234 8.81 6.06 -20.22
N GLY A 235 9.23 7.05 -21.01
CA GLY A 235 9.36 6.97 -22.47
C GLY A 235 8.16 6.29 -23.14
N ARG A 236 8.46 5.30 -23.99
CA ARG A 236 7.46 4.47 -24.70
C ARG A 236 6.58 3.59 -23.81
N TRP A 237 6.97 3.34 -22.57
CA TRP A 237 6.24 2.46 -21.64
C TRP A 237 5.14 3.18 -20.87
N ARG A 238 5.09 4.51 -20.90
CA ARG A 238 4.07 5.30 -20.19
C ARG A 238 2.64 4.90 -20.59
N ILE A 239 2.36 4.81 -21.88
CA ILE A 239 1.02 4.49 -22.40
C ILE A 239 0.59 3.07 -21.98
N PRO A 240 1.36 1.99 -22.24
CA PRO A 240 0.95 0.65 -21.82
C PRO A 240 0.82 0.51 -20.30
N LEU A 241 1.66 1.20 -19.51
CA LEU A 241 1.54 1.19 -18.04
C LEU A 241 0.27 1.88 -17.54
N LEU A 242 -0.20 2.92 -18.22
CA LEU A 242 -1.45 3.61 -17.85
C LEU A 242 -2.71 2.89 -18.36
N LEU A 243 -2.58 2.09 -19.43
CA LEU A 243 -3.71 1.31 -19.95
C LEU A 243 -4.20 0.27 -18.95
N VAL A 244 -3.30 -0.38 -18.20
CA VAL A 244 -3.68 -1.40 -17.21
C VAL A 244 -4.66 -0.86 -16.15
N PRO A 245 -4.32 0.17 -15.35
CA PRO A 245 -5.26 0.73 -14.36
C PRO A 245 -6.47 1.39 -15.02
N ALA A 246 -6.33 1.99 -16.21
CA ALA A 246 -7.47 2.59 -16.91
C ALA A 246 -8.51 1.56 -17.40
N MET A 247 -8.08 0.33 -17.70
CA MET A 247 -8.96 -0.76 -18.16
C MET A 247 -9.66 -1.51 -17.02
N VAL A 248 -9.30 -1.25 -15.75
CA VAL A 248 -9.96 -1.88 -14.61
C VAL A 248 -11.47 -1.60 -14.63
N GLY A 249 -11.89 -0.33 -14.70
CA GLY A 249 -13.31 0.04 -14.72
C GLY A 249 -14.11 -0.64 -15.84
N PRO A 250 -13.70 -0.50 -17.13
CA PRO A 250 -14.33 -1.20 -18.24
C PRO A 250 -14.36 -2.73 -18.08
N GLY A 251 -13.25 -3.32 -17.60
CA GLY A 251 -13.13 -4.76 -17.36
C GLY A 251 -14.14 -5.26 -16.33
N MET A 252 -14.28 -4.57 -15.20
CA MET A 252 -15.23 -4.93 -14.15
C MET A 252 -16.67 -4.78 -14.62
N LEU A 253 -17.02 -3.69 -15.31
CA LEU A 253 -18.35 -3.51 -15.89
C LEU A 253 -18.72 -4.61 -16.88
N SER A 254 -17.78 -5.03 -17.74
CA SER A 254 -18.01 -6.13 -18.67
C SER A 254 -18.25 -7.49 -17.97
N SER A 255 -17.60 -7.68 -16.82
CA SER A 255 -17.75 -8.87 -15.98
C SER A 255 -19.10 -8.89 -15.28
N CYS A 256 -19.53 -7.76 -14.70
CA CYS A 256 -20.84 -7.62 -14.03
C CYS A 256 -22.03 -7.63 -14.99
N CYS A 257 -21.85 -7.22 -16.25
CA CYS A 257 -22.92 -7.27 -17.25
C CYS A 257 -23.19 -8.70 -17.77
N SER A 258 -22.21 -9.62 -17.66
CA SER A 258 -22.29 -10.98 -18.20
C SER A 258 -23.32 -11.91 -17.52
N PRO A 259 -23.54 -11.83 -16.18
CA PRO A 259 -24.63 -12.54 -15.51
C PRO A 259 -25.99 -11.85 -15.68
N VAL A 260 -26.05 -10.52 -15.67
CA VAL A 260 -27.30 -9.75 -15.75
C VAL A 260 -27.97 -9.92 -17.13
N LEU A 261 -27.19 -9.95 -18.21
CA LEU A 261 -27.71 -10.23 -19.55
C LEU A 261 -28.19 -11.69 -19.71
N ARG A 262 -27.55 -12.64 -19.03
CA ARG A 262 -28.00 -14.05 -18.98
C ARG A 262 -29.26 -14.27 -18.15
N GLY A 263 -29.46 -13.47 -17.09
CA GLY A 263 -30.68 -13.50 -16.27
C GLY A 263 -31.89 -12.87 -16.97
N ARG A 264 -31.68 -11.88 -17.85
CA ARG A 264 -32.77 -11.19 -18.57
C ARG A 264 -33.33 -11.98 -19.76
N THR A 265 -32.51 -12.77 -20.45
CA THR A 265 -32.99 -13.58 -21.59
C THR A 265 -33.87 -14.77 -21.17
N SER A 266 -33.74 -15.27 -19.94
CA SER A 266 -34.53 -16.41 -19.44
C SER A 266 -35.92 -16.05 -18.88
N ARG A 267 -36.17 -14.78 -18.51
CA ARG A 267 -37.50 -14.31 -18.05
C ARG A 267 -38.37 -13.71 -19.15
N ALA A 268 -37.79 -13.24 -20.26
CA ALA A 268 -38.54 -12.57 -21.31
C ALA A 268 -39.38 -13.50 -22.22
N TRP A 269 -39.25 -14.83 -22.09
CA TRP A 269 -39.91 -15.82 -22.97
C TRP A 269 -40.99 -16.67 -22.29
N ARG A 270 -41.39 -16.38 -21.05
CA ARG A 270 -42.57 -17.03 -20.46
C ARG A 270 -43.82 -16.24 -20.84
N SER A 271 -44.51 -16.71 -21.88
CA SER A 271 -45.86 -16.26 -22.22
C SER A 271 -46.77 -16.39 -20.99
N PRO A 272 -47.66 -15.41 -20.75
CA PRO A 272 -48.61 -15.49 -19.64
C PRO A 272 -49.55 -16.69 -19.84
N PRO A 273 -49.94 -17.41 -18.77
CA PRO A 273 -50.88 -18.50 -18.87
C PRO A 273 -52.25 -17.98 -19.37
N PRO A 274 -52.98 -18.76 -20.18
CA PRO A 274 -54.29 -18.33 -20.66
C PRO A 274 -55.28 -18.20 -19.50
N PRO A 275 -56.24 -17.26 -19.59
CA PRO A 275 -57.23 -17.06 -18.54
C PRO A 275 -58.14 -18.29 -18.43
N SER A 276 -58.21 -18.86 -17.23
CA SER A 276 -59.19 -19.89 -16.87
C SER A 276 -60.55 -19.23 -16.66
N TRP A 277 -61.54 -19.62 -17.47
CA TRP A 277 -62.96 -19.45 -17.19
C TRP A 277 -63.45 -20.57 -16.27
#